data_AF-A0A9P4YE06-F1
#
_entry.id   AF-A0A9P4YE06-F1
#
_cell.length_a   1.000
_cell.length_b   1.000
_cell.length_c   1.000
_cell.angle_alpha   90.00
_cell.angle_beta   90.00
_cell.angle_gamma   90.00
#
_symmetry.space_group_name_H-M   'P 1'
#
loop_
_entity.id
_entity.type
_entity.pdbx_description
1 polymer ?
#
loop_
_entity_poly.entity_id
_entity_poly.type
_entity_poly.pdbx_seq_one_letter_code
_entity_poly.pdbx_strand_id
1 'polypeptide(L)'
;MPAIGDQHRLGPGDNPAISANPYLKGTGRVEEFTPTEVASLRERLNKQLGPEFLSSRPSGGGKVHYITADKCINLANEVFGFNGWSSSIQNITQDFADENPTTGKVSVGLSVIVRVTLKDGTYHEDIGYGHIENCKGKAAAFEKAKKEGTTDALKRTLRTFGN
;
A
#
# COMPACT_ATOMS: atom_id res chain seq x y z
N MET A 1 21.21 -24.99 -37.23
CA MET A 1 21.57 -24.14 -36.06
C MET A 1 21.12 -22.72 -36.39
N PRO A 2 20.14 -22.12 -35.71
CA PRO A 2 19.84 -20.70 -35.91
C PRO A 2 20.98 -19.85 -35.33
N ALA A 3 21.24 -18.69 -35.94
CA ALA A 3 22.35 -17.81 -35.57
C ALA A 3 22.07 -16.97 -34.31
N ILE A 4 23.14 -16.59 -33.61
CA ILE A 4 23.10 -15.73 -32.42
C ILE A 4 22.77 -14.30 -32.86
N GLY A 5 21.57 -13.81 -32.53
CA GLY A 5 21.18 -12.42 -32.79
C GLY A 5 19.70 -12.15 -33.07
N ASP A 6 18.89 -13.17 -33.35
CA ASP A 6 17.48 -12.98 -33.76
C ASP A 6 16.46 -12.88 -32.60
N GLN A 7 16.89 -12.71 -31.36
CA GLN A 7 16.00 -12.71 -30.18
C GLN A 7 15.22 -11.40 -29.94
N HIS A 8 15.39 -10.37 -30.79
CA HIS A 8 14.75 -9.06 -30.60
C HIS A 8 13.81 -8.63 -31.72
N ARG A 9 13.21 -9.57 -32.46
CA ARG A 9 12.14 -9.24 -33.41
C ARG A 9 10.90 -10.07 -33.18
N LEU A 10 10.23 -9.87 -32.05
CA LEU A 10 8.83 -10.27 -31.85
C LEU A 10 8.09 -9.13 -31.18
N GLY A 11 7.11 -8.56 -31.89
CA GLY A 11 6.16 -7.59 -31.35
C GLY A 11 5.24 -8.24 -30.31
N PRO A 12 4.47 -7.42 -29.55
CA PRO A 12 3.58 -7.94 -28.52
C PRO A 12 2.40 -8.65 -29.20
N GLY A 13 2.42 -9.98 -29.28
CA GLY A 13 1.30 -10.74 -29.83
C GLY A 13 1.52 -12.25 -29.97
N ASP A 14 2.72 -12.69 -30.36
CA ASP A 14 2.89 -14.06 -30.87
C ASP A 14 3.80 -14.93 -30.00
N ASN A 15 3.40 -15.19 -28.75
CA ASN A 15 3.95 -16.31 -27.97
C ASN A 15 2.87 -16.86 -27.02
N PRO A 16 2.15 -17.95 -27.38
CA PRO A 16 1.12 -18.53 -26.53
C PRO A 16 1.67 -19.38 -25.36
N ALA A 17 2.97 -19.30 -25.07
CA ALA A 17 3.65 -20.11 -24.04
C ALA A 17 4.33 -19.31 -22.93
N ILE A 18 4.06 -17.99 -22.81
CA ILE A 18 4.46 -17.24 -21.61
C ILE A 18 3.38 -17.44 -20.55
N SER A 19 3.53 -18.53 -19.79
CA SER A 19 3.16 -18.66 -18.39
C SER A 19 2.04 -17.70 -17.94
N ALA A 20 0.81 -18.04 -18.28
CA ALA A 20 -0.33 -17.53 -17.53
C ALA A 20 -0.10 -17.97 -16.08
N ASN A 21 0.25 -17.02 -15.20
CA ASN A 21 0.51 -17.30 -13.79
C ASN A 21 -0.74 -18.04 -13.24
N PRO A 22 -0.61 -19.28 -12.76
CA PRO A 22 -1.74 -20.09 -12.33
C PRO A 22 -2.46 -19.48 -11.11
N TYR A 23 -1.83 -18.55 -10.40
CA TYR A 23 -2.43 -17.77 -9.32
C TYR A 23 -3.24 -16.54 -9.81
N LEU A 24 -3.17 -16.17 -11.09
CA LEU A 24 -3.99 -15.08 -11.65
C LEU A 24 -5.41 -15.54 -12.00
N LYS A 25 -5.70 -16.85 -11.95
CA LYS A 25 -7.03 -17.40 -12.21
C LYS A 25 -7.69 -17.83 -10.91
N GLY A 26 -8.43 -16.89 -10.36
CA GLY A 26 -9.49 -17.17 -9.41
C GLY A 26 -10.23 -15.88 -9.17
N THR A 27 -11.48 -15.80 -9.61
CA THR A 27 -12.47 -15.07 -8.81
C THR A 27 -12.28 -15.59 -7.40
N GLY A 28 -11.65 -14.79 -6.52
CA GLY A 28 -11.37 -15.19 -5.16
C GLY A 28 -12.64 -15.79 -4.59
N ARG A 29 -12.55 -16.96 -3.96
CA ARG A 29 -13.71 -17.58 -3.34
C ARG A 29 -14.21 -16.57 -2.31
N VAL A 30 -15.27 -15.84 -2.68
CA VAL A 30 -15.86 -14.81 -1.84
C VAL A 30 -16.46 -15.54 -0.65
N GLU A 31 -15.83 -15.38 0.51
CA GLU A 31 -16.31 -15.91 1.77
C GLU A 31 -17.17 -14.85 2.43
N GLU A 32 -18.48 -14.94 2.22
CA GLU A 32 -19.43 -14.03 2.84
C GLU A 32 -19.35 -14.12 4.38
N PHE A 33 -19.41 -12.97 5.03
CA PHE A 33 -19.53 -12.92 6.48
C PHE A 33 -20.93 -13.36 6.91
N THR A 34 -21.00 -14.23 7.90
CA THR A 34 -22.26 -14.58 8.57
C THR A 34 -22.86 -13.36 9.29
N PRO A 35 -24.20 -13.30 9.50
CA PRO A 35 -24.82 -12.17 10.21
C PRO A 35 -24.21 -11.93 11.60
N THR A 36 -23.79 -12.99 12.30
CA THR A 36 -23.11 -12.90 13.60
C THR A 36 -21.72 -12.31 13.48
N GLU A 37 -20.93 -12.70 12.47
CA GLU A 37 -19.62 -12.08 12.19
C GLU A 37 -19.78 -10.60 11.85
N VAL A 38 -20.75 -10.24 10.99
CA VAL A 38 -21.01 -8.84 10.62
C VAL A 38 -21.35 -8.01 11.86
N ALA A 39 -22.20 -8.52 12.75
CA ALA A 39 -22.54 -7.83 14.00
C ALA A 39 -21.31 -7.63 14.89
N SER A 40 -20.48 -8.67 15.04
CA SER A 40 -19.24 -8.60 15.82
C SER A 40 -18.23 -7.62 15.22
N LEU A 41 -18.02 -7.66 13.90
CA LEU A 41 -17.13 -6.74 13.18
C LEU A 41 -17.58 -5.29 13.35
N ARG A 42 -18.88 -5.01 13.20
CA ARG A 42 -19.44 -3.67 13.42
C ARG A 42 -19.19 -3.18 14.84
N GLU A 43 -19.40 -4.03 15.84
CA GLU A 43 -19.12 -3.66 17.23
C GLU A 43 -17.64 -3.33 17.44
N ARG A 44 -16.73 -4.14 16.89
CA ARG A 44 -15.28 -3.94 17.02
C ARG A 44 -14.81 -2.68 16.29
N LEU A 45 -15.25 -2.46 15.06
CA LEU A 45 -14.89 -1.30 14.24
C LEU A 45 -15.46 0.02 14.78
N ASN A 46 -16.49 -0.03 15.62
CA ASN A 46 -17.02 1.17 16.28
C ASN A 46 -16.23 1.58 17.54
N LYS A 47 -15.38 0.71 18.09
CA LYS A 47 -14.59 1.01 19.29
C LYS A 47 -13.49 2.01 18.94
N GLN A 48 -13.40 3.09 19.73
CA GLN A 48 -12.27 4.01 19.62
C GLN A 48 -11.02 3.34 20.19
N LEU A 49 -9.88 3.65 19.58
CA LEU A 49 -8.59 3.15 20.03
C LEU A 49 -8.17 3.82 21.34
N GLY A 50 -7.69 3.00 22.28
CA GLY A 50 -7.09 3.48 23.52
C GLY A 50 -5.78 4.24 23.29
N PRO A 51 -5.32 5.02 24.29
CA PRO A 51 -4.11 5.83 24.19
C PRO A 51 -2.84 5.00 23.93
N GLU A 52 -2.82 3.71 24.26
CA GLU A 52 -1.74 2.76 23.99
C GLU A 52 -1.48 2.58 22.48
N PHE A 53 -2.48 2.79 21.63
CA PHE A 53 -2.33 2.71 20.18
C PHE A 53 -1.80 4.02 19.57
N LEU A 54 -1.97 5.13 20.28
CA LEU A 54 -1.60 6.46 19.82
C LEU A 54 -0.13 6.77 20.12
N SER A 55 0.64 7.00 19.07
CA SER A 55 1.97 7.60 19.15
C SER A 55 1.85 9.12 18.99
N SER A 56 2.81 9.89 19.50
CA SER A 56 2.84 11.34 19.32
C SER A 56 4.21 11.80 18.81
N ARG A 57 4.20 12.85 18.00
CA ARG A 57 5.43 13.56 17.59
C ARG A 57 5.25 15.07 17.77
N PRO A 58 6.32 15.80 18.11
CA PRO A 58 6.29 17.25 18.07
C PRO A 58 6.13 17.73 16.62
N SER A 59 5.30 18.76 16.43
CA SER A 59 5.12 19.51 15.19
C SER A 59 5.08 21.00 15.53
N GLY A 60 5.36 21.89 14.57
CA GLY A 60 5.55 23.34 14.80
C GLY A 60 4.40 24.09 15.51
N GLY A 61 3.22 23.47 15.68
CA GLY A 61 2.08 24.01 16.43
C GLY A 61 1.56 23.13 17.57
N GLY A 62 2.27 22.07 17.97
CA GLY A 62 1.84 21.18 19.07
C GLY A 62 2.23 19.71 18.86
N LYS A 63 1.57 18.81 19.60
CA LYS A 63 1.76 17.36 19.44
C LYS A 63 0.75 16.82 18.43
N VAL A 64 1.24 16.10 17.43
CA VAL A 64 0.41 15.37 16.47
C VAL A 64 0.36 13.91 16.88
N HIS A 65 -0.85 13.39 17.09
CA HIS A 65 -1.08 11.97 17.36
C HIS A 65 -1.20 11.20 16.05
N TYR A 66 -0.62 10.00 16.00
CA TYR A 66 -0.67 9.11 14.85
C TYR A 66 -0.58 7.66 15.31
N ILE A 67 -1.03 6.75 14.44
CA ILE A 67 -0.88 5.31 14.63
C ILE A 67 0.25 4.82 13.73
N THR A 68 1.08 3.94 14.27
CA THR A 68 2.17 3.30 13.54
C THR A 68 1.66 2.15 12.68
N ALA A 69 2.37 1.83 11.59
CA ALA A 69 1.90 0.84 10.62
C ALA A 69 1.79 -0.57 11.21
N ASP A 70 2.71 -0.95 12.08
CA ASP A 70 2.69 -2.23 12.80
C ASP A 70 1.40 -2.39 13.61
N LYS A 71 0.97 -1.32 14.31
CA LYS A 71 -0.29 -1.34 15.07
C LYS A 71 -1.50 -1.47 14.16
N CYS A 72 -1.54 -0.74 13.04
CA CYS A 72 -2.63 -0.88 12.06
C CYS A 72 -2.73 -2.30 11.48
N ILE A 73 -1.59 -2.92 11.16
CA ILE A 73 -1.54 -4.30 10.64
C ILE A 73 -1.99 -5.30 11.71
N ASN A 74 -1.53 -5.14 12.95
CA ASN A 74 -1.95 -6.01 14.05
C ASN A 74 -3.45 -5.88 14.35
N LEU A 75 -3.99 -4.65 14.36
CA LEU A 75 -5.43 -4.42 14.51
C LEU A 75 -6.22 -5.04 13.36
N ALA A 76 -5.76 -4.91 12.11
CA ALA A 76 -6.42 -5.54 10.98
C ALA A 76 -6.41 -7.08 11.08
N ASN A 77 -5.29 -7.68 11.50
CA ASN A 77 -5.19 -9.11 11.77
C ASN A 77 -6.09 -9.56 12.91
N GLU A 78 -6.25 -8.76 13.95
CA GLU A 78 -7.13 -9.06 15.06
C GLU A 78 -8.61 -8.96 14.64
N VAL A 79 -8.97 -7.89 13.91
CA VAL A 79 -10.35 -7.58 13.51
C VAL A 79 -10.85 -8.51 12.43
N PHE A 80 -10.10 -8.63 11.34
CA PHE A 80 -10.51 -9.40 10.16
C PHE A 80 -9.97 -10.84 10.17
N GLY A 81 -8.99 -11.14 11.01
CA GLY A 81 -8.23 -12.40 10.95
C GLY A 81 -7.08 -12.31 9.94
N PHE A 82 -6.00 -13.06 10.17
CA PHE A 82 -4.79 -13.02 9.32
C PHE A 82 -5.04 -13.37 7.84
N ASN A 83 -6.10 -14.12 7.55
CA ASN A 83 -6.54 -14.51 6.20
C ASN A 83 -7.82 -13.79 5.76
N GLY A 84 -8.39 -12.91 6.59
CA GLY A 84 -9.65 -12.23 6.29
C GLY A 84 -9.50 -10.89 5.58
N TRP A 85 -8.26 -10.44 5.36
CA TRP A 85 -7.95 -9.24 4.60
C TRP A 85 -6.65 -9.41 3.80
N SER A 86 -6.50 -8.59 2.77
CA SER A 86 -5.28 -8.46 1.98
C SER A 86 -5.09 -7.00 1.58
N SER A 87 -3.86 -6.64 1.22
CA SER A 87 -3.55 -5.32 0.65
C SER A 87 -2.78 -5.47 -0.65
N SER A 88 -3.00 -4.53 -1.57
CA SER A 88 -2.33 -4.49 -2.87
C SER A 88 -2.07 -3.06 -3.30
N ILE A 89 -0.89 -2.82 -3.87
CA ILE A 89 -0.54 -1.54 -4.47
C ILE A 89 -1.19 -1.51 -5.86
N GLN A 90 -2.06 -0.53 -6.09
CA GLN A 90 -2.76 -0.37 -7.36
C GLN A 90 -1.94 0.50 -8.32
N ASN A 91 -1.36 1.58 -7.80
CA ASN A 91 -0.58 2.51 -8.59
C ASN A 91 0.47 3.23 -7.74
N ILE A 92 1.59 3.57 -8.36
CA ILE A 92 2.60 4.48 -7.80
C ILE A 92 2.89 5.53 -8.87
N THR A 93 2.52 6.78 -8.59
CA THR A 93 2.80 7.92 -9.46
C THR A 93 3.95 8.73 -8.87
N GLN A 94 4.99 8.96 -9.67
CA GLN A 94 6.02 9.93 -9.32
C GLN A 94 5.52 11.33 -9.71
N ASP A 95 5.25 12.16 -8.72
CA ASP A 95 4.70 13.51 -8.95
C ASP A 95 5.81 14.49 -9.29
N PHE A 96 6.97 14.36 -8.63
CA PHE A 96 8.20 15.09 -8.98
C PHE A 96 9.46 14.30 -8.59
N ALA A 97 10.55 14.57 -9.30
CA ALA A 97 11.88 14.08 -8.94
C ALA A 97 12.94 15.07 -9.44
N ASP A 98 13.20 16.07 -8.60
CA ASP A 98 14.08 17.19 -8.93
C ASP A 98 15.48 16.93 -8.39
N GLU A 99 16.48 17.36 -9.14
CA GLU A 99 17.88 17.33 -8.73
C GLU A 99 18.44 18.75 -8.78
N ASN A 100 19.01 19.19 -7.66
CA ASN A 100 19.62 20.50 -7.57
C ASN A 100 20.95 20.50 -8.36
N PRO A 101 21.09 21.31 -9.43
CA PRO A 101 22.24 21.23 -10.34
C PRO A 101 23.56 21.63 -9.69
N THR A 102 23.52 22.43 -8.62
CA THR A 102 24.73 22.91 -7.92
C THR A 102 25.18 21.94 -6.84
N THR A 103 24.24 21.28 -6.16
CA THR A 103 24.54 20.46 -4.98
C THR A 103 24.40 18.95 -5.22
N GLY A 104 23.83 18.54 -6.36
CA GLY A 104 23.50 17.13 -6.67
C GLY A 104 22.45 16.52 -5.75
N LYS A 105 21.78 17.33 -4.91
CA LYS A 105 20.76 16.85 -3.97
C LYS A 105 19.45 16.62 -4.69
N VAL A 106 18.80 15.52 -4.34
CA VAL A 106 17.57 15.03 -4.97
C VAL A 106 16.38 15.22 -4.05
N SER A 107 15.29 15.76 -4.58
CA SER A 107 13.98 15.84 -3.94
C SER A 107 12.97 15.03 -4.74
N VAL A 108 12.22 14.15 -4.08
CA VAL A 108 11.23 13.26 -4.72
C VAL A 108 9.92 13.33 -3.96
N GLY A 109 8.82 13.38 -4.69
CA GLY A 109 7.47 13.21 -4.19
C GLY A 109 6.72 12.17 -5.03
N LEU A 110 5.99 11.29 -4.37
CA LEU A 110 5.17 10.29 -5.04
C LEU A 110 3.87 10.02 -4.29
N SER A 111 2.85 9.73 -5.09
CA SER A 111 1.52 9.29 -4.67
C SER A 111 1.39 7.79 -4.86
N VAL A 112 0.87 7.09 -3.85
CA VAL A 112 0.63 5.64 -3.90
C VAL A 112 -0.84 5.37 -3.66
N ILE A 113 -1.47 4.56 -4.51
CA ILE A 113 -2.83 4.06 -4.31
C ILE A 113 -2.73 2.63 -3.77
N VAL A 114 -3.31 2.39 -2.59
CA VAL A 114 -3.42 1.05 -2.00
C VAL A 114 -4.88 0.64 -1.94
N ARG A 115 -5.15 -0.62 -2.26
CA ARG A 115 -6.43 -1.29 -2.02
C ARG A 115 -6.30 -2.24 -0.85
N VAL A 116 -7.24 -2.18 0.09
CA VAL A 116 -7.46 -3.23 1.10
C VAL A 116 -8.73 -3.97 0.75
N THR A 117 -8.64 -5.31 0.64
CA THR A 117 -9.76 -6.19 0.25
C THR A 117 -10.01 -7.21 1.37
N LEU A 118 -11.26 -7.35 1.80
CA LEU A 118 -11.69 -8.34 2.79
C LEU A 118 -12.04 -9.68 2.12
N LYS A 119 -12.22 -10.74 2.92
CA LYS A 119 -12.54 -12.10 2.43
C LYS A 119 -13.86 -12.21 1.65
N ASP A 120 -14.79 -11.30 1.89
CA ASP A 120 -16.06 -11.21 1.16
C ASP A 120 -15.94 -10.42 -0.16
N GLY A 121 -14.73 -9.98 -0.51
CA GLY A 121 -14.45 -9.21 -1.72
C GLY A 121 -14.76 -7.72 -1.62
N THR A 122 -15.30 -7.23 -0.50
CA THR A 122 -15.42 -5.79 -0.27
C THR A 122 -14.04 -5.16 -0.18
N TYR A 123 -13.88 -3.96 -0.72
CA TYR A 123 -12.60 -3.28 -0.72
C TYR A 123 -12.77 -1.77 -0.63
N HIS A 124 -11.77 -1.12 -0.05
CA HIS A 124 -11.59 0.33 -0.10
C HIS A 124 -10.22 0.66 -0.67
N GLU A 125 -10.10 1.86 -1.23
CA GLU A 125 -8.86 2.43 -1.74
C GLU A 125 -8.66 3.82 -1.16
N ASP A 126 -7.41 4.16 -0.85
CA ASP A 126 -7.02 5.52 -0.50
C ASP A 126 -5.62 5.81 -1.06
N ILE A 127 -5.30 7.10 -1.15
CA ILE A 127 -4.04 7.62 -1.65
C ILE A 127 -3.16 7.92 -0.43
N GLY A 128 -1.91 7.47 -0.45
CA GLY A 128 -0.87 7.89 0.48
C GLY A 128 0.23 8.67 -0.23
N TYR A 129 0.97 9.46 0.53
CA TYR A 129 2.02 10.32 -0.01
C TYR A 129 3.35 10.07 0.67
N GLY A 130 4.40 9.96 -0.13
CA GLY A 130 5.76 9.81 0.35
C GLY A 130 6.67 10.82 -0.31
N HIS A 131 7.49 11.50 0.49
CA HIS A 131 8.42 12.48 -0.05
C HIS A 131 9.73 12.54 0.73
N ILE A 132 10.73 13.11 0.06
CA ILE A 132 11.98 13.50 0.66
C ILE A 132 12.52 14.72 -0.07
N GLU A 133 13.12 15.63 0.67
CA GLU A 133 13.79 16.79 0.11
C GLU A 133 15.28 16.72 0.40
N ASN A 134 16.08 17.29 -0.49
CA ASN A 134 17.51 17.51 -0.28
C ASN A 134 18.33 16.23 0.06
N CYS A 135 17.91 15.08 -0.46
CA CYS A 135 18.59 13.80 -0.27
C CYS A 135 19.90 13.75 -1.07
N LYS A 136 20.94 13.10 -0.54
CA LYS A 136 22.25 12.99 -1.22
C LYS A 136 22.25 11.97 -2.37
N GLY A 137 21.24 11.10 -2.48
CA GLY A 137 21.25 10.02 -3.45
C GLY A 137 19.87 9.68 -3.97
N LYS A 138 19.75 9.57 -5.30
CA LYS A 138 18.49 9.28 -5.99
C LYS A 138 17.86 7.96 -5.53
N ALA A 139 18.66 6.89 -5.40
CA ALA A 139 18.16 5.58 -4.95
C ALA A 139 17.56 5.64 -3.53
N ALA A 140 18.26 6.25 -2.58
CA ALA A 140 17.78 6.43 -1.21
C ALA A 140 16.54 7.33 -1.13
N ALA A 141 16.46 8.35 -1.98
CA ALA A 141 15.29 9.22 -2.08
C ALA A 141 14.05 8.44 -2.51
N PHE A 142 14.14 7.68 -3.61
CA PHE A 142 13.04 6.84 -4.09
C PHE A 142 12.68 5.73 -3.11
N GLU A 143 13.66 5.09 -2.47
CA GLU A 143 13.41 4.05 -1.48
C GLU A 143 12.58 4.58 -0.30
N LYS A 144 13.00 5.70 0.29
CA LYS A 144 12.26 6.33 1.40
C LYS A 144 10.86 6.75 0.95
N ALA A 145 10.76 7.49 -0.15
CA ALA A 145 9.48 8.01 -0.62
C ALA A 145 8.50 6.87 -0.91
N LYS A 146 8.93 5.78 -1.57
CA LYS A 146 8.06 4.64 -1.88
C LYS A 146 7.58 3.92 -0.62
N LYS A 147 8.49 3.68 0.35
CA LYS A 147 8.13 3.03 1.63
C LYS A 147 7.14 3.89 2.42
N GLU A 148 7.40 5.18 2.50
CA GLU A 148 6.54 6.13 3.21
C GLU A 148 5.16 6.24 2.57
N GLY A 149 5.08 6.47 1.25
CA GLY A 149 3.81 6.61 0.53
C GLY A 149 2.96 5.35 0.59
N THR A 150 3.57 4.16 0.46
CA THR A 150 2.85 2.88 0.58
C THR A 150 2.31 2.68 2.00
N THR A 151 3.12 3.00 3.01
CA THR A 151 2.72 2.85 4.41
C THR A 151 1.60 3.83 4.78
N ASP A 152 1.69 5.06 4.29
CA ASP A 152 0.64 6.07 4.49
C ASP A 152 -0.67 5.65 3.84
N ALA A 153 -0.62 5.20 2.58
CA ALA A 153 -1.78 4.73 1.82
C ALA A 153 -2.48 3.57 2.53
N LEU A 154 -1.72 2.59 3.03
CA LEU A 154 -2.26 1.46 3.78
C LEU A 154 -3.01 1.92 5.04
N LYS A 155 -2.41 2.78 5.87
CA LYS A 155 -3.05 3.27 7.10
C LYS A 155 -4.34 4.05 6.79
N ARG A 156 -4.29 4.89 5.77
CA ARG A 156 -5.44 5.70 5.34
C ARG A 156 -6.58 4.84 4.81
N THR A 157 -6.24 3.81 4.04
CA THR A 157 -7.21 2.83 3.54
C THR A 157 -7.83 2.05 4.69
N LEU A 158 -7.03 1.55 5.64
CA LEU A 158 -7.56 0.81 6.81
C LEU A 158 -8.50 1.65 7.68
N ARG A 159 -8.23 2.95 7.84
CA ARG A 159 -9.11 3.90 8.55
C ARG A 159 -10.52 3.97 7.95
N THR A 160 -10.72 3.67 6.67
CA THR A 160 -12.06 3.75 6.05
C THR A 160 -13.02 2.63 6.47
N PHE A 161 -12.53 1.61 7.19
CA PHE A 161 -13.38 0.51 7.70
C PHE A 161 -13.98 0.78 9.08
N GLY A 162 -13.43 1.71 9.88
CA GLY A 162 -13.86 1.91 11.28
C GLY A 162 -13.12 3.04 12.01
N ASN A 163 -13.42 3.20 13.28
CA ASN A 163 -12.90 4.25 14.17
C ASN A 163 -11.43 4.03 14.61
#